data_AF-A0A2N3WJJ5-F1
#
_entry.id   AF-A0A2N3WJJ5-F1
#
_cell.length_a   1.000
_cell.length_b   1.000
_cell.length_c   1.000
_cell.angle_alpha   90.00
_cell.angle_beta   90.00
_cell.angle_gamma   90.00
#
_symmetry.space_group_name_H-M   'P 1'
#
loop_
_entity.id
_entity.type
_entity.pdbx_description
1 polymer ?
#
loop_
_entity_poly.entity_id
_entity_poly.type
_entity_poly.pdbx_seq_one_letter_code
_entity_poly.pdbx_strand_id
1 'polypeptide(L)'
;MDRASPWNQFGELAATALALLAAAAAGAELFALSATERWQFQDLLLYVGAPAAGLLILVVVVAAALRWQRLVRGIGLGAAAGVVATVGLEAVRITGFRVFDSMPGDLPTLMGVKATGRIMLGPDTAATIIGYADHFWNGAMFGVIFALVVGGFPARRGAWVAAVIGAVYGLALGFGFVTGPVPRSLGIGGIFSTVGVGEFQTTVYLAHLVFGALLGLLVHRFGSGVTPLWTAVLRLGRTVMGREGTAATRHRK
;
A
#
# COMPACT_ATOMS: atom_id res chain seq x y z
N MET A 1 -8.80 -25.76 19.87
CA MET A 1 -8.93 -24.74 18.81
C MET A 1 -10.13 -25.11 17.98
N ASP A 2 -11.27 -24.46 18.21
CA ASP A 2 -12.49 -24.71 17.45
C ASP A 2 -12.21 -24.46 15.97
N ARG A 3 -12.57 -25.43 15.12
CA ARG A 3 -12.44 -25.28 13.67
C ARG A 3 -13.35 -24.13 13.26
N ALA A 4 -12.76 -23.02 12.81
CA ALA A 4 -13.52 -21.92 12.26
C ALA A 4 -14.43 -22.46 11.15
N SER A 5 -15.73 -22.27 11.31
CA SER A 5 -16.74 -22.65 10.31
C SER A 5 -16.33 -22.14 8.92
N PRO A 6 -16.59 -22.90 7.83
CA PRO A 6 -16.32 -22.43 6.46
C PRO A 6 -16.93 -21.05 6.19
N TRP A 7 -18.08 -20.74 6.80
CA TRP A 7 -18.72 -19.42 6.71
C TRP A 7 -17.89 -18.30 7.33
N ASN A 8 -17.20 -18.57 8.44
CA ASN A 8 -16.33 -17.59 9.08
C ASN A 8 -15.09 -17.31 8.22
N GLN A 9 -14.51 -18.36 7.63
CA GLN A 9 -13.35 -18.23 6.72
C GLN A 9 -13.73 -17.48 5.43
N PHE A 10 -14.91 -17.77 4.89
CA PHE A 10 -15.44 -17.05 3.73
C PHE A 10 -15.69 -15.57 4.05
N GLY A 11 -16.34 -15.27 5.19
CA GLY A 11 -16.58 -13.90 5.64
C GLY A 11 -15.28 -13.10 5.79
N GLU A 12 -14.24 -13.70 6.38
CA GLU A 12 -12.92 -13.07 6.51
C GLU A 12 -12.28 -12.78 5.13
N LEU A 13 -12.40 -13.70 4.17
CA LEU A 13 -11.88 -13.49 2.80
C LEU A 13 -12.64 -12.40 2.05
N ALA A 14 -13.97 -12.36 2.18
CA ALA A 14 -14.79 -11.29 1.61
C ALA A 14 -14.41 -9.92 2.20
N ALA A 15 -14.24 -9.84 3.52
CA ALA A 15 -13.78 -8.64 4.19
C ALA A 15 -12.33 -8.26 3.80
N THR A 16 -11.47 -9.25 3.54
CA THR A 16 -10.12 -8.99 3.01
C THR A 16 -10.19 -8.38 1.61
N ALA A 17 -11.05 -8.89 0.73
CA ALA A 17 -11.25 -8.31 -0.59
C ALA A 17 -11.75 -6.86 -0.52
N LEU A 18 -12.72 -6.59 0.36
CA LEU A 18 -13.20 -5.22 0.61
C LEU A 18 -12.10 -4.31 1.16
N ALA A 19 -11.26 -4.79 2.08
CA ALA A 19 -10.14 -4.03 2.60
C ALA A 19 -9.11 -3.69 1.51
N LEU A 20 -8.80 -4.64 0.62
CA LEU A 20 -7.88 -4.41 -0.50
C LEU A 20 -8.44 -3.36 -1.48
N LEU A 21 -9.74 -3.46 -1.80
CA LEU A 21 -10.41 -2.52 -2.69
C LEU A 21 -10.48 -1.12 -2.07
N ALA A 22 -10.81 -1.04 -0.78
CA ALA A 22 -10.81 0.20 -0.01
C ALA A 22 -9.40 0.83 0.07
N ALA A 23 -8.37 0.04 0.38
CA ALA A 23 -7.00 0.55 0.44
C ALA A 23 -6.50 1.05 -0.91
N ALA A 24 -6.84 0.36 -2.01
CA ALA A 24 -6.51 0.82 -3.35
C ALA A 24 -7.22 2.14 -3.70
N ALA A 25 -8.53 2.24 -3.41
CA ALA A 25 -9.33 3.43 -3.69
C ALA A 25 -8.99 4.62 -2.80
N ALA A 26 -8.48 4.38 -1.58
CA ALA A 26 -8.05 5.42 -0.64
C ALA A 26 -6.58 5.82 -0.81
N GLY A 27 -5.83 5.22 -1.75
CA GLY A 27 -4.38 5.38 -1.89
C GLY A 27 -3.94 6.27 -3.07
N ALA A 28 -2.69 6.11 -3.49
CA ALA A 28 -1.99 7.02 -4.41
C ALA A 28 -2.62 7.11 -5.82
N GLU A 29 -3.49 6.16 -6.17
CA GLU A 29 -4.22 6.15 -7.44
C GLU A 29 -5.03 7.43 -7.65
N LEU A 30 -5.53 8.05 -6.57
CA LEU A 30 -6.29 9.30 -6.67
C LEU A 30 -5.44 10.45 -7.20
N PHE A 31 -4.17 10.55 -6.77
CA PHE A 31 -3.28 11.59 -7.27
C PHE A 31 -2.94 11.34 -8.75
N ALA A 32 -2.67 10.08 -9.13
CA ALA A 32 -2.44 9.71 -10.51
C ALA A 32 -3.66 10.00 -11.40
N LEU A 33 -4.88 9.69 -10.95
CA LEU A 33 -6.11 10.04 -11.67
C LEU A 33 -6.25 11.56 -11.83
N SER A 34 -5.94 12.35 -10.80
CA SER A 34 -5.95 13.81 -10.90
C SER A 34 -4.92 14.38 -11.90
N ALA A 35 -3.83 13.65 -12.15
CA ALA A 35 -2.81 14.03 -13.12
C ALA A 35 -3.25 13.82 -14.58
N THR A 36 -4.41 13.18 -14.80
CA THR A 36 -5.06 13.14 -16.12
C THR A 36 -5.84 14.41 -16.46
N GLU A 37 -5.95 15.35 -15.50
CA GLU A 37 -6.71 16.61 -15.61
C GLU A 37 -8.23 16.45 -15.80
N ARG A 38 -8.74 15.21 -15.75
CA ARG A 38 -10.16 14.90 -15.86
C ARG A 38 -10.92 15.10 -14.54
N TRP A 39 -10.22 15.02 -13.42
CA TRP A 39 -10.80 15.10 -12.08
C TRP A 39 -9.93 15.97 -11.18
N GLN A 40 -10.58 16.78 -10.35
CA GLN A 40 -9.88 17.53 -9.31
C GLN A 40 -9.45 16.58 -8.20
N PHE A 41 -8.23 16.76 -7.69
CA PHE A 41 -7.73 15.89 -6.62
C PHE A 41 -8.54 16.04 -5.33
N GLN A 42 -8.99 17.26 -5.02
CA GLN A 42 -9.88 17.53 -3.90
C GLN A 42 -11.19 16.71 -3.97
N ASP A 43 -11.83 16.66 -5.15
CA ASP A 43 -13.07 15.89 -5.34
C ASP A 43 -12.81 14.38 -5.18
N LEU A 44 -11.71 13.88 -5.74
CA LEU A 44 -11.33 12.48 -5.59
C LEU A 44 -11.10 12.12 -4.11
N LEU A 45 -10.43 12.98 -3.35
CA LEU A 45 -10.22 12.77 -1.91
C LEU A 45 -11.55 12.74 -1.14
N LEU A 46 -12.47 13.67 -1.42
CA LEU A 46 -13.72 13.79 -0.69
C LEU A 46 -14.74 12.72 -1.06
N TYR A 47 -14.86 12.38 -2.36
CA TYR A 47 -15.93 11.51 -2.86
C TYR A 47 -15.49 10.07 -3.12
N VAL A 48 -14.18 9.80 -3.16
CA VAL A 48 -13.64 8.43 -3.33
C VAL A 48 -12.77 8.06 -2.12
N GLY A 49 -11.76 8.87 -1.82
CA GLY A 49 -10.78 8.59 -0.77
C GLY A 49 -11.41 8.47 0.62
N ALA A 50 -12.18 9.47 1.05
CA ALA A 50 -12.80 9.50 2.37
C ALA A 50 -13.85 8.38 2.55
N PRO A 51 -14.76 8.10 1.61
CA PRO A 51 -15.63 6.93 1.68
C PRO A 51 -14.88 5.61 1.75
N ALA A 52 -13.81 5.45 0.97
CA ALA A 52 -12.97 4.25 1.00
C ALA A 52 -12.22 4.08 2.34
N ALA A 53 -11.69 5.18 2.91
CA ALA A 53 -11.11 5.17 4.25
C ALA A 53 -12.14 4.78 5.32
N GLY A 54 -13.36 5.32 5.22
CA GLY A 54 -14.50 4.94 6.08
C GLY A 54 -14.84 3.45 5.97
N LEU A 55 -14.87 2.90 4.75
CA LEU A 55 -15.08 1.47 4.53
C LEU A 55 -13.97 0.62 5.15
N LEU A 56 -12.70 1.03 5.04
CA LEU A 56 -11.58 0.32 5.66
C LEU A 56 -11.70 0.30 7.18
N ILE A 57 -12.09 1.42 7.80
CA ILE A 57 -12.36 1.51 9.24
C ILE A 57 -13.51 0.55 9.62
N LEU A 58 -14.60 0.54 8.86
CA LEU A 58 -15.72 -0.37 9.08
C LEU A 58 -15.27 -1.84 9.02
N VAL A 59 -14.45 -2.20 8.03
CA VAL A 59 -13.89 -3.54 7.91
C VAL A 59 -13.05 -3.91 9.14
N VAL A 60 -12.22 -3.00 9.65
CA VAL A 60 -11.43 -3.23 10.87
C VAL A 60 -12.33 -3.47 12.07
N VAL A 61 -13.37 -2.65 12.25
CA VAL A 61 -14.32 -2.78 13.37
C VAL A 61 -15.06 -4.12 13.32
N VAL A 62 -15.60 -4.48 12.15
CA VAL A 62 -16.29 -5.77 11.95
C VAL A 62 -15.33 -6.94 12.15
N ALA A 63 -14.10 -6.86 11.62
CA ALA A 63 -13.08 -7.88 11.78
C ALA A 63 -12.68 -8.06 13.25
N ALA A 64 -12.59 -6.98 14.02
CA ALA A 64 -12.30 -7.04 15.45
C ALA A 64 -13.46 -7.70 16.22
N ALA A 65 -14.71 -7.32 15.93
CA ALA A 65 -15.90 -7.89 16.55
C ALA A 65 -16.03 -9.41 16.27
N LEU A 66 -15.71 -9.84 15.04
CA LEU A 66 -15.73 -11.24 14.62
C LEU A 66 -14.42 -11.99 14.91
N ARG A 67 -13.46 -11.34 15.58
CA ARG A 67 -12.14 -11.89 15.95
C ARG A 67 -11.35 -12.44 14.75
N TRP A 68 -11.47 -11.82 13.58
CA TRP A 68 -10.65 -12.09 12.40
C TRP A 68 -9.25 -11.50 12.55
N GLN A 69 -8.47 -12.11 13.46
CA GLN A 69 -7.16 -11.61 13.90
C GLN A 69 -6.17 -11.40 12.76
N ARG A 70 -6.21 -12.24 11.72
CA ARG A 70 -5.34 -12.07 10.54
C ARG A 70 -5.62 -10.74 9.83
N LEU A 71 -6.90 -10.38 9.67
CA LEU A 71 -7.31 -9.17 8.97
C LEU A 71 -7.00 -7.92 9.80
N VAL A 72 -7.37 -7.91 11.09
CA VAL A 72 -7.07 -6.79 12.00
C VAL A 72 -5.56 -6.55 12.11
N ARG A 73 -4.78 -7.60 12.35
CA ARG A 73 -3.33 -7.49 12.45
C ARG A 73 -2.69 -7.14 11.12
N GLY A 74 -3.20 -7.67 10.01
CA GLY A 74 -2.71 -7.36 8.67
C GLY A 74 -2.89 -5.88 8.31
N ILE A 75 -4.08 -5.32 8.56
CA ILE A 75 -4.36 -3.90 8.33
C ILE A 75 -3.48 -3.02 9.25
N GLY A 76 -3.49 -3.28 10.56
CA GLY A 76 -2.73 -2.46 11.50
C GLY A 76 -1.22 -2.50 11.26
N LEU A 77 -0.65 -3.71 11.07
CA LEU A 77 0.78 -3.86 10.77
C LEU A 77 1.13 -3.26 9.42
N GLY A 78 0.32 -3.52 8.39
CA GLY A 78 0.55 -2.98 7.05
C GLY A 78 0.57 -1.46 7.04
N ALA A 79 -0.42 -0.82 7.67
CA ALA A 79 -0.49 0.63 7.78
C ALA A 79 0.74 1.21 8.50
N ALA A 80 1.09 0.66 9.68
CA ALA A 80 2.25 1.14 10.44
C ALA A 80 3.58 0.94 9.68
N ALA A 81 3.78 -0.25 9.09
CA ALA A 81 4.98 -0.54 8.31
C ALA A 81 5.08 0.32 7.05
N GLY A 82 3.95 0.60 6.39
CA GLY A 82 3.86 1.50 5.25
C GLY A 82 4.27 2.93 5.59
N VAL A 83 3.75 3.49 6.69
CA VAL A 83 4.15 4.82 7.20
C VAL A 83 5.66 4.88 7.45
N VAL A 84 6.23 3.88 8.13
CA VAL A 84 7.67 3.84 8.41
C VAL A 84 8.49 3.69 7.12
N ALA A 85 8.03 2.85 6.19
CA ALA A 85 8.69 2.68 4.90
C ALA A 85 8.67 3.97 4.07
N THR A 86 7.60 4.78 4.16
CA THR A 86 7.54 6.10 3.52
C THR A 86 8.59 7.07 4.04
N VAL A 87 8.99 6.97 5.32
CA VAL A 87 10.13 7.77 5.82
C VAL A 87 11.40 7.45 5.03
N GLY A 88 11.67 6.15 4.78
CA GLY A 88 12.81 5.72 3.98
C GLY A 88 12.73 6.16 2.52
N LEU A 89 11.53 6.10 1.94
CA LEU A 89 11.25 6.63 0.60
C LEU A 89 11.58 8.12 0.53
N GLU A 90 11.05 8.91 1.46
CA GLU A 90 11.20 10.36 1.51
C GLU A 90 12.64 10.80 1.75
N ALA A 91 13.42 10.03 2.53
CA ALA A 91 14.85 10.30 2.67
C ALA A 91 15.57 10.28 1.30
N VAL A 92 15.25 9.31 0.44
CA VAL A 92 15.80 9.24 -0.93
C VAL A 92 15.20 10.35 -1.79
N ARG A 93 13.88 10.55 -1.75
CA ARG A 93 13.18 11.52 -2.61
C ARG A 93 13.60 12.97 -2.33
N ILE A 94 13.68 13.34 -1.06
CA ILE A 94 14.12 14.68 -0.63
C ILE A 94 15.59 14.90 -0.98
N THR A 95 16.44 13.87 -0.85
CA THR A 95 17.84 13.96 -1.29
C THR A 95 17.92 14.18 -2.80
N GLY A 96 17.14 13.41 -3.58
CA GLY A 96 17.04 13.62 -5.02
C GLY A 96 16.59 15.04 -5.40
N PHE A 97 15.59 15.56 -4.69
CA PHE A 97 15.10 16.93 -4.90
C PHE A 97 16.10 18.02 -4.49
N ARG A 98 16.69 17.93 -3.30
CA ARG A 98 17.47 19.04 -2.71
C ARG A 98 18.97 19.01 -3.01
N VAL A 99 19.50 17.86 -3.39
CA VAL A 99 20.95 17.64 -3.54
C VAL A 99 21.34 17.32 -4.97
N PHE A 100 20.53 16.51 -5.65
CA PHE A 100 20.85 16.01 -6.99
C PHE A 100 20.02 16.65 -8.11
N ASP A 101 19.10 17.55 -7.78
CA ASP A 101 18.16 18.18 -8.71
C ASP A 101 17.43 17.16 -9.61
N SER A 102 17.29 15.93 -9.13
CA SER A 102 16.77 14.78 -9.88
C SER A 102 15.27 14.60 -9.73
N MET A 103 14.58 15.56 -9.11
CA MET A 103 13.13 15.63 -8.96
C MET A 103 12.65 17.04 -9.28
N PRO A 104 11.56 17.21 -10.04
CA PRO A 104 11.10 18.51 -10.53
C PRO A 104 10.55 19.43 -9.44
N GLY A 105 10.37 18.91 -8.22
CA GLY A 105 9.79 19.65 -7.11
C GLY A 105 9.45 18.77 -5.91
N ASP A 106 8.81 19.41 -4.94
CA ASP A 106 8.29 18.74 -3.75
C ASP A 106 6.91 18.13 -4.00
N LEU A 107 6.87 16.85 -4.41
CA LEU A 107 5.63 16.17 -4.81
C LEU A 107 4.56 16.11 -3.71
N PRO A 108 4.86 15.74 -2.44
CA PRO A 108 3.89 15.87 -1.36
C PRO A 108 3.31 17.29 -1.26
N THR A 109 4.12 18.33 -1.35
CA THR A 109 3.61 19.71 -1.34
C THR A 109 2.65 19.98 -2.52
N LEU A 110 2.97 19.50 -3.73
CA LEU A 110 2.06 19.59 -4.89
C LEU A 110 0.74 18.84 -4.65
N MET A 111 0.78 17.65 -4.06
CA MET A 111 -0.41 16.89 -3.68
C MET A 111 -1.30 17.72 -2.75
N GLY A 112 -0.68 18.38 -1.76
CA GLY A 112 -1.36 19.29 -0.85
C GLY A 112 -2.02 20.50 -1.50
N VAL A 113 -1.32 21.14 -2.44
CA VAL A 113 -1.85 22.26 -3.24
C VAL A 113 -3.06 21.82 -4.06
N LYS A 114 -2.98 20.64 -4.69
CA LYS A 114 -4.11 20.06 -5.44
C LYS A 114 -5.27 19.64 -4.54
N ALA A 115 -4.98 19.11 -3.35
CA ALA A 115 -5.99 18.67 -2.38
C ALA A 115 -6.79 19.84 -1.81
N THR A 116 -6.18 21.03 -1.73
CA THR A 116 -6.79 22.25 -1.19
C THR A 116 -7.33 23.20 -2.26
N GLY A 117 -7.24 22.83 -3.55
CA GLY A 117 -7.73 23.67 -4.66
C GLY A 117 -6.90 24.93 -4.89
N ARG A 118 -5.62 24.94 -4.51
CA ARG A 118 -4.78 26.15 -4.43
C ARG A 118 -3.77 26.31 -5.56
N ILE A 119 -3.95 25.64 -6.71
CA ILE A 119 -2.95 25.65 -7.80
C ILE A 119 -2.55 27.08 -8.23
N MET A 120 -3.49 28.02 -8.26
CA MET A 120 -3.20 29.43 -8.62
C MET A 120 -2.54 30.25 -7.50
N LEU A 121 -2.66 29.79 -6.25
CA LEU A 121 -2.13 30.49 -5.06
C LEU A 121 -0.77 29.93 -4.62
N GLY A 122 -0.44 28.70 -5.04
CA GLY A 122 0.75 28.00 -4.60
C GLY A 122 0.62 27.39 -3.19
N PRO A 123 1.72 26.83 -2.67
CA PRO A 123 1.75 26.16 -1.38
C PRO A 123 1.65 27.13 -0.21
N ASP A 124 0.96 26.70 0.84
CA ASP A 124 1.04 27.26 2.19
C ASP A 124 1.31 26.14 3.19
N THR A 125 1.49 26.50 4.48
CA THR A 125 1.78 25.51 5.53
C THR A 125 0.71 24.44 5.64
N ALA A 126 -0.57 24.79 5.48
CA ALA A 126 -1.67 23.84 5.60
C ALA A 126 -1.68 22.86 4.42
N ALA A 127 -1.55 23.36 3.19
CA ALA A 127 -1.44 22.56 1.99
C ALA A 127 -0.24 21.60 2.09
N THR A 128 0.94 22.08 2.50
CA THR A 128 2.12 21.21 2.69
C THR A 128 1.84 20.09 3.69
N ILE A 129 1.27 20.40 4.86
CA ILE A 129 0.92 19.37 5.87
C ILE A 129 -0.07 18.35 5.30
N ILE A 130 -1.12 18.79 4.61
CA ILE A 130 -2.13 17.92 3.99
C ILE A 130 -1.48 17.01 2.95
N GLY A 131 -0.60 17.57 2.11
CA GLY A 131 0.09 16.83 1.08
C GLY A 131 1.02 15.74 1.61
N TYR A 132 1.77 16.05 2.67
CA TYR A 132 2.56 15.05 3.38
C TYR A 132 1.69 14.01 4.08
N ALA A 133 0.59 14.42 4.72
CA ALA A 133 -0.34 13.49 5.35
C ALA A 133 -0.91 12.49 4.33
N ASP A 134 -1.33 12.98 3.16
CA ASP A 134 -1.79 12.12 2.05
C ASP A 134 -0.67 11.20 1.55
N HIS A 135 0.55 11.70 1.41
CA HIS A 135 1.69 10.87 0.98
C HIS A 135 1.99 9.72 1.96
N PHE A 136 1.97 9.99 3.27
CA PHE A 136 2.13 8.96 4.30
C PHE A 136 0.91 8.02 4.37
N TRP A 137 -0.30 8.53 4.15
CA TRP A 137 -1.51 7.72 4.04
C TRP A 137 -1.42 6.74 2.86
N ASN A 138 -0.94 7.20 1.71
CA ASN A 138 -0.69 6.35 0.54
C ASN A 138 0.29 5.22 0.85
N GLY A 139 1.40 5.54 1.54
CA GLY A 139 2.34 4.53 2.05
C GLY A 139 1.68 3.51 2.96
N ALA A 140 0.84 3.97 3.89
CA ALA A 140 0.06 3.11 4.77
C ALA A 140 -0.85 2.16 3.98
N MET A 141 -1.59 2.66 2.97
CA MET A 141 -2.49 1.86 2.15
C MET A 141 -1.76 0.80 1.33
N PHE A 142 -0.61 1.14 0.73
CA PHE A 142 0.25 0.14 0.07
C PHE A 142 0.78 -0.89 1.06
N GLY A 143 1.13 -0.46 2.27
CA GLY A 143 1.52 -1.37 3.35
C GLY A 143 0.39 -2.34 3.75
N VAL A 144 -0.85 -1.87 3.84
CA VAL A 144 -2.05 -2.71 4.07
C VAL A 144 -2.20 -3.74 2.96
N ILE A 145 -2.12 -3.32 1.69
CA ILE A 145 -2.22 -4.22 0.54
C ILE A 145 -1.14 -5.30 0.62
N PHE A 146 0.11 -4.91 0.83
CA PHE A 146 1.23 -5.84 0.95
C PHE A 146 1.02 -6.84 2.09
N ALA A 147 0.66 -6.36 3.29
CA ALA A 147 0.47 -7.21 4.46
C ALA A 147 -0.70 -8.18 4.30
N LEU A 148 -1.79 -7.80 3.65
CA LEU A 148 -2.94 -8.68 3.43
C LEU A 148 -2.71 -9.73 2.33
N VAL A 149 -1.95 -9.37 1.28
CA VAL A 149 -1.63 -10.27 0.16
C VAL A 149 -0.50 -11.22 0.54
N VAL A 150 0.66 -10.66 0.93
CA VAL A 150 1.90 -11.41 1.17
C VAL A 150 1.96 -11.95 2.60
N GLY A 151 1.43 -11.21 3.57
CA GLY A 151 1.55 -11.57 5.00
C GLY A 151 3.01 -11.54 5.49
N GLY A 152 3.26 -12.12 6.66
CA GLY A 152 4.61 -12.25 7.23
C GLY A 152 5.46 -13.34 6.59
N PHE A 153 5.29 -13.60 5.29
CA PHE A 153 5.60 -14.90 4.70
C PHE A 153 6.99 -15.05 4.06
N PRO A 154 7.59 -16.27 4.14
CA PRO A 154 7.46 -17.24 5.21
C PRO A 154 8.31 -16.82 6.42
N ALA A 155 7.81 -17.01 7.65
CA ALA A 155 8.60 -16.80 8.88
C ALA A 155 9.90 -17.64 8.92
N ARG A 156 10.01 -18.68 8.08
CA ARG A 156 11.19 -19.55 7.95
C ARG A 156 12.21 -19.08 6.92
N ARG A 157 11.86 -18.11 6.07
CA ARG A 157 12.85 -17.49 5.17
C ARG A 157 13.44 -16.28 5.87
N GLY A 158 14.75 -16.11 5.74
CA GLY A 158 15.45 -15.04 6.43
C GLY A 158 15.03 -13.66 5.96
N ALA A 159 15.35 -12.64 6.76
CA ALA A 159 15.06 -11.23 6.50
C ALA A 159 15.44 -10.76 5.09
N TRP A 160 16.51 -11.31 4.50
CA TRP A 160 16.92 -11.03 3.13
C TRP A 160 15.82 -11.30 2.09
N VAL A 161 15.15 -12.46 2.17
CA VAL A 161 14.10 -12.82 1.22
C VAL A 161 12.90 -11.88 1.36
N ALA A 162 12.56 -11.48 2.60
CA ALA A 162 11.51 -10.52 2.86
C ALA A 162 11.83 -9.14 2.26
N ALA A 163 13.08 -8.68 2.42
CA ALA A 163 13.54 -7.44 1.80
C ALA A 163 13.45 -7.51 0.27
N VAL A 164 13.84 -8.61 -0.36
CA VAL A 164 13.77 -8.78 -1.82
C VAL A 164 12.33 -8.81 -2.32
N ILE A 165 11.42 -9.54 -1.67
CA ILE A 165 9.99 -9.55 -2.05
C ILE A 165 9.39 -8.16 -1.91
N GLY A 166 9.68 -7.49 -0.78
CA GLY A 166 9.27 -6.12 -0.55
C GLY A 166 9.83 -5.17 -1.61
N ALA A 167 11.12 -5.27 -1.95
CA ALA A 167 11.77 -4.50 -3.00
C ALA A 167 11.11 -4.69 -4.36
N VAL A 168 10.78 -5.93 -4.75
CA VAL A 168 10.03 -6.21 -6.00
C VAL A 168 8.67 -5.53 -5.99
N TYR A 169 7.94 -5.60 -4.87
CA TYR A 169 6.68 -4.90 -4.71
C TYR A 169 6.84 -3.37 -4.83
N GLY A 170 7.81 -2.79 -4.13
CA GLY A 170 8.12 -1.37 -4.21
C GLY A 170 8.47 -0.94 -5.63
N LEU A 171 9.37 -1.66 -6.31
CA LEU A 171 9.73 -1.37 -7.70
C LEU A 171 8.54 -1.48 -8.66
N ALA A 172 7.60 -2.39 -8.42
CA ALA A 172 6.35 -2.45 -9.20
C ALA A 172 5.49 -1.19 -9.01
N LEU A 173 5.40 -0.65 -7.79
CA LEU A 173 4.75 0.64 -7.53
C LEU A 173 5.50 1.79 -8.23
N GLY A 174 6.83 1.82 -8.13
CA GLY A 174 7.67 2.81 -8.81
C GLY A 174 7.50 2.77 -10.33
N PHE A 175 7.41 1.57 -10.91
CA PHE A 175 7.12 1.37 -12.32
C PHE A 175 5.74 1.92 -12.69
N GLY A 176 4.71 1.61 -11.90
CA GLY A 176 3.36 2.16 -12.10
C GLY A 176 3.35 3.68 -12.07
N PHE A 177 4.08 4.30 -11.13
CA PHE A 177 4.21 5.75 -11.05
C PHE A 177 4.94 6.35 -12.26
N VAL A 178 6.09 5.79 -12.66
CA VAL A 178 6.90 6.27 -13.80
C VAL A 178 6.16 6.15 -15.13
N THR A 179 5.38 5.08 -15.31
CA THR A 179 4.62 4.84 -16.55
C THR A 179 3.24 5.52 -16.56
N GLY A 180 2.79 5.94 -15.38
CA GLY A 180 1.52 6.62 -15.17
C GLY A 180 1.45 8.05 -15.75
N PRO A 181 0.35 8.76 -15.48
CA PRO A 181 0.12 10.11 -15.98
C PRO A 181 0.94 11.19 -15.24
N VAL A 182 1.37 10.92 -14.00
CA VAL A 182 2.04 11.92 -13.14
C VAL A 182 3.30 12.50 -13.78
N PRO A 183 4.28 11.71 -14.26
CA PRO A 183 5.51 12.28 -14.82
C PRO A 183 5.25 13.19 -16.03
N ARG A 184 4.28 12.83 -16.88
CA ARG A 184 3.87 13.65 -18.02
C ARG A 184 3.23 14.96 -17.59
N SER A 185 2.35 14.94 -16.57
CA SER A 185 1.75 16.15 -16.01
C SER A 185 2.77 17.09 -15.37
N LEU A 186 3.93 16.57 -14.97
CA LEU A 186 5.05 17.33 -14.43
C LEU A 186 6.02 17.83 -15.52
N GLY A 187 5.74 17.55 -16.80
CA GLY A 187 6.60 17.93 -17.92
C GLY A 187 7.88 17.09 -18.08
N ILE A 188 8.02 15.97 -17.35
CA ILE A 188 9.20 15.11 -17.42
C ILE A 188 9.35 14.53 -18.83
N GLY A 189 10.50 14.78 -19.45
CA GLY A 189 10.79 14.36 -20.83
C GLY A 189 10.26 15.30 -21.92
N GLY A 190 9.64 16.42 -21.54
CA GLY A 190 9.27 17.50 -22.46
C GLY A 190 10.44 18.44 -22.79
N ILE A 191 10.27 19.28 -23.83
CA ILE A 191 11.30 20.25 -24.27
C ILE A 191 11.64 21.31 -23.21
N PHE A 192 10.75 21.54 -22.25
CA PHE A 192 10.92 22.46 -21.12
C PHE A 192 11.16 21.73 -19.78
N SER A 193 11.50 20.44 -19.81
CA SER A 193 11.74 19.65 -18.61
C SER A 193 12.93 20.22 -17.83
N THR A 194 12.74 20.48 -16.54
CA THR A 194 13.82 20.91 -15.64
C THR A 194 14.67 19.75 -15.11
N VAL A 195 14.24 18.50 -15.35
CA VAL A 195 14.89 17.28 -14.88
C VAL A 195 14.98 16.26 -16.01
N GLY A 196 16.10 15.53 -16.11
CA GLY A 196 16.25 14.44 -17.07
C GLY A 196 15.38 13.23 -16.73
N VAL A 197 14.87 12.54 -17.75
CA VAL A 197 14.04 11.32 -17.56
C VAL A 197 14.79 10.27 -16.73
N GLY A 198 16.07 10.05 -17.01
CA GLY A 198 16.89 9.07 -16.29
C GLY A 198 17.12 9.43 -14.82
N GLU A 199 17.31 10.70 -14.51
CA GLU A 199 17.52 11.21 -13.15
C GLU A 199 16.26 11.05 -12.29
N PHE A 200 15.12 11.45 -12.86
CA PHE A 200 13.80 11.28 -12.25
C PHE A 200 13.50 9.81 -11.99
N GLN A 201 13.65 8.95 -13.01
CA GLN A 201 13.39 7.52 -12.88
C GLN A 201 14.30 6.86 -11.84
N THR A 202 15.60 7.20 -11.84
CA THR A 202 16.56 6.67 -10.88
C THR A 202 16.12 6.99 -9.45
N THR A 203 15.74 8.25 -9.19
CA THR A 203 15.28 8.68 -7.86
C THR A 203 14.01 7.94 -7.45
N VAL A 204 13.02 7.86 -8.34
CA VAL A 204 11.76 7.17 -8.08
C VAL A 204 12.00 5.69 -7.77
N TYR A 205 12.78 4.99 -8.59
CA TYR A 205 13.06 3.57 -8.38
C TYR A 205 13.86 3.31 -7.11
N LEU A 206 14.87 4.12 -6.80
CA LEU A 206 15.62 4.00 -5.54
C LEU A 206 14.74 4.25 -4.31
N ALA A 207 13.89 5.27 -4.36
CA ALA A 207 12.98 5.59 -3.26
C ALA A 207 11.98 4.44 -3.02
N HIS A 208 11.43 3.88 -4.10
CA HIS A 208 10.51 2.75 -4.03
C HIS A 208 11.19 1.42 -3.68
N LEU A 209 12.46 1.23 -4.05
CA LEU A 209 13.27 0.10 -3.63
C LEU A 209 13.45 0.11 -2.11
N VAL A 210 13.80 1.27 -1.54
CA VAL A 210 13.95 1.47 -0.09
C VAL A 210 12.62 1.27 0.62
N PHE A 211 11.53 1.87 0.12
CA PHE A 211 10.18 1.67 0.64
C PHE A 211 9.84 0.17 0.71
N GLY A 212 9.96 -0.52 -0.42
CA GLY A 212 9.62 -1.92 -0.56
C GLY A 212 10.44 -2.80 0.39
N ALA A 213 11.76 -2.61 0.42
CA ALA A 213 12.65 -3.40 1.27
C ALA A 213 12.31 -3.22 2.77
N LEU A 214 12.11 -1.98 3.23
CA LEU A 214 11.73 -1.70 4.61
C LEU A 214 10.36 -2.29 4.95
N LEU A 215 9.37 -2.12 4.07
CA LEU A 215 8.04 -2.68 4.25
C LEU A 215 8.09 -4.21 4.37
N GLY A 216 8.81 -4.88 3.48
CA GLY A 216 9.00 -6.32 3.50
C GLY A 216 9.64 -6.81 4.80
N LEU A 217 10.71 -6.14 5.24
CA LEU A 217 11.40 -6.44 6.50
C LEU A 217 10.50 -6.27 7.73
N LEU A 218 9.77 -5.16 7.81
CA LEU A 218 8.89 -4.84 8.95
C LEU A 218 7.71 -5.81 9.03
N VAL A 219 7.04 -6.06 7.90
CA VAL A 219 5.92 -7.00 7.84
C VAL A 219 6.39 -8.43 8.13
N HIS A 220 7.58 -8.82 7.68
CA HIS A 220 8.15 -10.12 8.03
C HIS A 220 8.49 -10.22 9.52
N ARG A 221 9.15 -9.20 10.09
CA ARG A 221 9.59 -9.20 11.49
C ARG A 221 8.42 -9.23 12.48
N PHE A 222 7.36 -8.48 12.20
CA PHE A 222 6.24 -8.28 13.13
C PHE A 222 4.95 -9.01 12.70
N GLY A 223 4.92 -9.60 11.51
CA GLY A 223 3.75 -10.28 10.93
C GLY A 223 3.56 -11.73 11.37
N SER A 224 4.05 -12.11 12.55
CA SER A 224 3.87 -13.44 13.12
C SER A 224 2.37 -13.73 13.37
N GLY A 225 1.70 -14.36 12.42
CA GLY A 225 0.26 -14.64 12.46
C GLY A 225 -0.57 -13.95 11.38
N VAL A 226 0.04 -13.09 10.55
CA VAL A 226 -0.59 -12.60 9.32
C VAL A 226 -0.22 -13.57 8.20
N THR A 227 -1.07 -14.57 7.96
CA THR A 227 -0.84 -15.52 6.87
C THR A 227 -1.16 -14.89 5.52
N PRO A 228 -0.43 -15.24 4.45
CA PRO A 228 -0.74 -14.77 3.11
C PRO A 228 -2.15 -15.13 2.66
N LEU A 229 -2.67 -14.33 1.74
CA LEU A 229 -3.99 -14.53 1.16
C LEU A 229 -4.15 -15.91 0.53
N TRP A 230 -3.17 -16.39 -0.24
CA TRP A 230 -3.25 -17.71 -0.88
C TRP A 230 -3.35 -18.84 0.14
N THR A 231 -2.74 -18.70 1.33
CA THR A 231 -2.86 -19.71 2.38
C THR A 231 -4.27 -19.75 2.96
N ALA A 232 -4.90 -18.59 3.14
CA ALA A 232 -6.29 -18.49 3.60
C ALA A 232 -7.28 -19.07 2.56
N VAL A 233 -7.09 -18.75 1.28
CA VAL A 233 -7.91 -19.29 0.17
C VAL A 233 -7.77 -20.81 0.07
N LEU A 234 -6.54 -21.34 0.09
CA LEU A 234 -6.31 -22.78 0.05
C LEU A 234 -6.91 -23.51 1.25
N ARG A 235 -6.92 -22.87 2.44
CA ARG A 235 -7.56 -23.43 3.63
C ARG A 235 -9.07 -23.57 3.44
N LEU A 236 -9.74 -22.50 2.99
CA LEU A 236 -11.17 -22.54 2.71
C LEU A 236 -11.51 -23.65 1.69
N GLY A 237 -10.75 -23.74 0.59
CA GLY A 237 -10.95 -24.77 -0.41
C GLY A 237 -10.86 -26.20 0.15
N ARG A 238 -9.89 -26.46 1.05
CA ARG A 238 -9.77 -27.77 1.71
C ARG A 238 -10.93 -28.08 2.65
N THR A 239 -11.40 -27.08 3.40
CA THR A 239 -12.55 -27.23 4.29
C THR A 239 -13.83 -27.52 3.49
N VAL A 240 -14.07 -26.81 2.38
CA VAL A 240 -15.23 -27.03 1.51
C VAL A 240 -15.21 -28.41 0.84
N MET A 241 -14.04 -28.90 0.41
CA MET A 241 -13.90 -30.21 -0.23
C MET A 241 -13.94 -31.41 0.75
N GLY A 242 -14.15 -31.20 2.06
CA GLY A 242 -14.20 -32.29 3.05
C GLY A 242 -12.88 -33.05 3.24
N ARG A 243 -11.76 -32.58 2.69
CA ARG A 243 -10.46 -33.26 2.69
C ARG A 243 -9.73 -33.28 4.04
N GLU A 244 -10.27 -32.60 5.06
CA GLU A 244 -9.76 -32.67 6.44
C GLU A 244 -10.39 -33.82 7.27
N GLY A 245 -11.34 -34.57 6.72
CA GLY A 245 -12.05 -35.66 7.41
C GLY A 245 -11.50 -37.08 7.20
N THR A 246 -10.71 -37.33 6.16
CA THR A 246 -10.34 -38.70 5.75
C THR A 246 -8.98 -39.19 6.25
N ALA A 247 -8.15 -38.34 6.86
CA ALA A 247 -6.84 -38.74 7.37
C ALA A 247 -6.87 -39.34 8.79
N ALA A 248 -7.94 -39.14 9.55
CA ALA A 248 -8.00 -39.54 10.98
C ALA A 248 -8.44 -40.99 11.23
N THR A 249 -8.86 -41.75 10.20
CA THR A 249 -9.41 -43.12 10.36
C THR A 249 -8.49 -44.25 9.89
N ARG A 250 -7.25 -43.96 9.45
CA ARG A 250 -6.34 -45.00 8.91
C ARG A 250 -5.29 -45.60 9.87
N HIS A 251 -5.31 -45.27 11.17
CA HIS A 251 -4.35 -45.82 12.15
C HIS A 251 -4.97 -46.62 13.31
N ARG A 252 -6.15 -47.22 13.11
CA ARG A 252 -6.64 -48.31 13.97
C ARG A 252 -6.83 -49.59 13.17
N LYS A 253 -5.73 -50.28 12.88
CA LYS A 253 -5.68 -51.74 12.72
C LYS A 253 -4.31 -52.20 13.20
#